data_AF-S4PEY9-F1
#
_entry.id   AF-S4PEY9-F1
#
_cell.length_a   1.000
_cell.length_b   1.000
_cell.length_c   1.000
_cell.angle_alpha   90.00
_cell.angle_beta   90.00
_cell.angle_gamma   90.00
#
_symmetry.space_group_name_H-M   'P 1'
#
loop_
_entity.id
_entity.type
_entity.pdbx_description
1 polymer ?
#
loop_
_entity_poly.entity_id
_entity_poly.type
_entity_poly.pdbx_seq_one_letter_code
_entity_poly.pdbx_strand_id
1 'polypeptide(L)' 'GLCSDQQYFKEPEEFRPERFHPDNIGRIKKFTYMPFGEGPRACIGERMGVMQSLAGVATILRSFTVAP' A
#
# COMPACT_ATOMS: atom_id res chain seq x y z
N GLY A 1 10.95 -9.68 4.08
CA GLY A 1 11.57 -8.46 3.53
C GLY A 1 11.32 -7.30 4.47
N LEU A 2 11.85 -6.10 4.20
CA LEU A 2 11.75 -4.94 5.12
C LEU A 2 10.30 -4.58 5.51
N CYS A 3 9.34 -4.79 4.60
CA CYS A 3 7.91 -4.55 4.85
C CYS A 3 7.27 -5.49 5.88
N SER A 4 7.88 -6.65 6.15
CA SER A 4 7.41 -7.64 7.13
C SER A 4 8.27 -7.67 8.39
N ASP A 5 9.26 -6.78 8.49
CA ASP A 5 10.18 -6.75 9.62
C ASP A 5 9.53 -6.01 10.80
N GLN A 6 9.47 -6.69 11.95
CA GLN A 6 8.86 -6.17 13.16
C GLN A 6 9.59 -4.96 13.74
N GLN A 7 10.86 -4.75 13.37
CA GLN A 7 11.61 -3.53 13.69
C GLN A 7 10.98 -2.28 13.05
N TYR A 8 10.36 -2.41 11.87
CA TYR A 8 9.81 -1.29 11.11
C TYR A 8 8.29 -1.24 11.12
N PHE A 9 7.62 -2.39 11.19
CA PHE A 9 6.17 -2.48 11.18
C PHE A 9 5.70 -3.30 12.39
N LYS A 10 5.04 -2.63 13.34
CA LYS A 10 4.41 -3.33 14.47
C LYS A 10 3.27 -4.20 13.97
N GLU A 11 3.27 -5.49 14.34
CA GLU A 11 2.25 -6.49 13.93
C GLU A 11 2.21 -6.68 12.39
N PRO A 12 3.36 -6.98 11.73
CA PRO A 12 3.51 -6.84 10.28
C PRO A 12 2.55 -7.72 9.46
N GLU A 13 2.17 -8.88 9.99
CA GLU A 13 1.26 -9.84 9.35
C GLU A 13 -0.22 -9.44 9.44
N GLU A 14 -0.56 -8.44 10.26
CA GLU A 14 -1.93 -7.93 10.34
C GLU A 14 -2.22 -6.89 9.25
N PHE A 15 -3.37 -7.03 8.61
CA PHE A 15 -3.89 -6.02 7.68
C PHE A 15 -4.34 -4.77 8.44
N ARG A 16 -3.50 -3.72 8.41
CA ARG A 16 -3.72 -2.47 9.15
C ARG A 16 -3.58 -1.25 8.21
N PRO A 17 -4.65 -0.88 7.47
CA PRO A 17 -4.61 0.23 6.52
C PRO A 17 -4.33 1.58 7.19
N GLU A 18 -4.62 1.73 8.48
CA GLU A 18 -4.42 2.96 9.26
C GLU A 18 -2.94 3.37 9.35
N ARG A 19 -2.01 2.45 9.10
CA ARG A 19 -0.57 2.74 8.99
C ARG A 19 -0.28 3.79 7.92
N PHE A 20 -1.08 3.80 6.86
CA PHE A 20 -0.91 4.66 5.69
C PHE A 20 -1.84 5.89 5.71
N HIS A 21 -2.57 6.12 6.81
CA HIS A 21 -3.35 7.34 6.99
C HIS A 21 -2.42 8.57 6.90
N PRO A 22 -2.88 9.72 6.35
CA PRO A 22 -2.06 10.93 6.23
C PRO A 22 -1.34 11.35 7.53
N ASP A 23 -2.00 11.16 8.68
CA ASP A 23 -1.41 11.49 9.99
C ASP A 23 -0.31 10.53 10.46
N ASN A 24 -0.30 9.30 9.92
CA ASN A 24 0.61 8.23 10.35
C ASN A 24 1.72 7.95 9.32
N ILE A 25 1.49 8.24 8.04
CA ILE A 25 2.40 7.86 6.95
C ILE A 25 3.82 8.45 7.12
N GLY A 26 3.94 9.63 7.74
CA GLY A 26 5.23 10.25 8.05
C GLY A 26 6.06 9.50 9.09
N ARG A 27 5.47 8.56 9.84
CA ARG A 27 6.17 7.70 10.81
C ARG A 27 6.80 6.48 10.15
N ILE A 28 6.40 6.15 8.91
CA ILE A 28 7.00 5.04 8.17
C ILE A 28 8.44 5.44 7.81
N LYS A 29 9.40 4.63 8.23
CA LYS A 29 10.81 4.88 7.93
C LYS A 29 11.04 4.81 6.41
N LYS A 30 11.78 5.78 5.87
CA LYS A 30 12.10 5.80 4.44
C LYS A 30 12.78 4.49 4.01
N PHE A 31 12.43 4.02 2.81
CA PHE A 31 12.95 2.79 2.21
C PHE A 31 12.61 1.48 2.95
N THR A 32 11.68 1.48 3.91
CA THR A 32 11.20 0.23 4.52
C THR A 32 9.91 -0.28 3.91
N TYR A 33 9.17 0.59 3.18
CA TYR A 33 8.03 0.25 2.35
C TYR A 33 8.30 0.71 0.91
N MET A 34 8.57 -0.24 -0.01
CA MET A 34 8.90 0.04 -1.41
C MET A 34 8.20 -0.96 -2.35
N PRO A 35 6.86 -0.98 -2.39
CA PRO A 35 6.10 -1.96 -3.18
C PRO A 35 6.37 -1.83 -4.70
N PHE A 36 6.76 -0.64 -5.15
CA PHE A 36 7.04 -0.32 -6.55
C PHE A 36 8.53 -0.04 -6.81
N GLY A 37 9.41 -0.36 -5.85
CA GLY A 37 10.80 0.08 -5.86
C GLY A 37 10.95 1.58 -5.56
N GLU A 38 12.18 2.08 -5.62
CA GLU A 38 12.51 3.48 -5.34
C GLU A 38 13.77 3.87 -6.14
N GLY A 39 13.98 5.17 -6.39
CA GLY A 39 15.14 5.68 -7.12
C GLY A 39 15.06 5.53 -8.66
N PRO A 40 16.19 5.53 -9.38
CA PRO A 40 16.21 5.63 -10.86
C PRO A 40 15.55 4.48 -11.61
N ARG A 41 15.25 3.38 -10.91
CA ARG A 41 14.64 2.16 -11.44
C ARG A 41 13.30 1.85 -10.75
N ALA A 42 12.69 2.85 -10.09
CA ALA A 42 11.34 2.74 -9.57
C ALA A 42 10.36 2.43 -10.71
N CYS A 43 9.24 1.77 -10.37
CA CYS A 43 8.23 1.38 -11.34
C CYS A 43 7.64 2.61 -12.03
N ILE A 44 7.86 2.73 -13.34
CA ILE A 44 7.27 3.80 -14.16
C ILE A 44 5.73 3.76 -14.15
N GLY A 45 5.15 2.58 -13.87
CA GLY A 45 3.72 2.35 -13.83
C GLY A 45 3.05 2.58 -12.48
N GLU A 46 3.76 2.98 -11.42
CA GLU A 46 3.21 3.10 -10.06
C GLU A 46 1.90 3.91 -10.03
N ARG A 47 1.95 5.14 -10.57
CA ARG A 47 0.78 6.03 -10.59
C ARG A 47 -0.40 5.43 -11.37
N MET A 48 -0.11 4.77 -12.50
CA MET A 48 -1.14 4.12 -13.32
C MET A 48 -1.75 2.94 -12.57
N GLY A 49 -0.93 2.10 -11.95
CA GLY A 49 -1.36 0.95 -11.17
C GLY A 49 -2.29 1.35 -10.03
N VAL A 50 -1.90 2.35 -9.24
CA VAL A 50 -2.75 2.87 -8.13
C VAL A 50 -4.10 3.36 -8.66
N MET A 51 -4.11 4.16 -9.73
CA MET A 51 -5.37 4.65 -10.31
C MET A 51 -6.25 3.53 -10.86
N GLN A 52 -5.66 2.55 -11.56
CA GLN A 52 -6.40 1.41 -12.11
C GLN A 52 -6.97 0.50 -11.02
N SER A 53 -6.19 0.21 -9.97
CA SER A 53 -6.66 -0.57 -8.83
C SER A 53 -7.82 0.12 -8.11
N LEU A 54 -7.72 1.43 -7.87
CA LEU A 54 -8.81 2.20 -7.26
C LEU A 54 -10.08 2.19 -8.12
N ALA A 55 -9.95 2.46 -9.43
CA ALA A 55 -11.07 2.44 -10.35
C ALA A 55 -11.73 1.05 -10.44
N GLY A 56 -10.93 -0.02 -10.49
CA GLY A 56 -11.40 -1.40 -10.53
C GLY A 56 -12.17 -1.77 -9.26
N VAL A 57 -11.59 -1.54 -8.09
CA VAL A 57 -12.23 -1.82 -6.79
C VAL A 57 -13.51 -0.99 -6.63
N ALA A 58 -13.48 0.31 -6.93
CA ALA A 58 -14.66 1.16 -6.86
C ALA A 58 -15.79 0.68 -7.78
N THR A 59 -15.47 0.20 -8.97
CA THR A 59 -16.46 -0.33 -9.93
C THR A 59 -17.10 -1.61 -9.41
N ILE A 60 -16.30 -2.51 -8.83
CA ILE A 60 -16.77 -3.76 -8.22
C ILE A 60 -17.72 -3.44 -7.05
N LEU A 61 -17.28 -2.60 -6.11
CA LEU A 61 -18.07 -2.21 -4.94
C LEU A 61 -19.37 -1.47 -5.29
N ARG A 62 -19.38 -0.72 -6.40
CA ARG A 62 -20.59 -0.04 -6.89
C ARG A 62 -21.59 -1.02 -7.50
N SER A 63 -21.13 -2.07 -8.17
CA SER A 63 -21.98 -2.92 -9.01
C SER A 63 -22.38 -4.23 -8.32
N PHE A 64 -21.63 -4.66 -7.31
CA PHE A 64 -21.80 -5.95 -6.66
C PHE A 64 -21.71 -5.82 -5.13
N THR A 65 -22.37 -6.74 -4.44
CA THR A 65 -22.13 -6.99 -3.01
C THR A 65 -21.04 -8.04 -2.89
N VAL A 66 -20.02 -7.77 -2.07
CA VAL A 66 -18.85 -8.64 -1.88
C VAL A 66 -18.88 -9.19 -0.45
N ALA A 67 -18.59 -10.48 -0.29
CA ALA A 67 -18.46 -11.15 1.00
C ALA A 67 -17.10 -11.91 1.07
N PRO A 68 -16.55 -12.13 2.28
CA PRO A 68 -15.29 -12.85 2.47
C PRO A 68 -15.33 -14.32 2.05
#